data_AF-A0A941UQ60-F1
#
_entry.id   AF-A0A941UQ60-F1
#
_cell.length_a   1.000
_cell.length_b   1.000
_cell.length_c   1.000
_cell.angle_alpha   90.00
_cell.angle_beta   90.00
_cell.angle_gamma   90.00
#
_symmetry.space_group_name_H-M   'P 1'
#
loop_
_entity.id
_entity.type
_entity.pdbx_description
1 polymer ?
#
loop_
_entity_poly.entity_id
_entity_poly.type
_entity_poly.pdbx_seq_one_letter_code
_entity_poly.pdbx_strand_id
1 'polypeptide(L)'
;MDVKAHARNLESSIHAVERIQSQKSRQTSEIIPIRFIFTNKLTSDDKILLSFDALVLSEMLGREISLGRIIHGDTRTTLKVKITVLARKVRKLIGKIDKILSLNAHPEVVLNRHCAECEFQIQCREKTIAKDDLSLLSGMSEKERKKLNGKGIFTVTQLSYTFRPRRRYKRLAAKPERYHHSLKALAIREQKIHIVGNLQLRIEGTPIFFDVEGLPDLDSYYLIGVRFKTSEGIIQLSLWADRAEEEKIWIEFLRVLSDIENPVLIHYGSFERTFLKKRCDQYGGPPEDSAAVKAIESSVNILAVIFAQVYFPSYSNGLKENAKFLGFKWSDPSASGLQSIVWRHQWEESRDPTVQEKLIAYNTDDCEAIRLVAQALGRLTESDIGIDKSPGSESEIIHVDSLGNNLRSLWPPFKSPLPDLEQINSAAYWNYQRDRVFVRSGYYQMRMLDIFFRQAL
;
A
#
# COMPACT_ATOMS: atom_id res chain seq x y z
N MET A 1 5.60 24.81 28.46
CA MET A 1 4.72 25.97 28.18
C MET A 1 4.79 26.18 26.69
N ASP A 2 3.65 26.14 26.02
CA ASP A 2 3.58 26.38 24.59
C ASP A 2 3.91 27.86 24.30
N VAL A 3 4.92 28.08 23.47
CA VAL A 3 5.38 29.38 23.00
C VAL A 3 4.82 29.59 21.60
N LYS A 4 3.96 30.59 21.45
CA LYS A 4 3.52 31.02 20.12
C LYS A 4 4.58 31.90 19.48
N ALA A 5 5.09 31.48 18.34
CA ALA A 5 6.00 32.25 17.51
C ALA A 5 5.27 32.72 16.26
N HIS A 6 5.37 34.01 15.96
CA HIS A 6 4.77 34.61 14.77
C HIS A 6 5.82 35.41 14.01
N ALA A 7 5.88 35.20 12.71
CA ALA A 7 6.74 35.96 11.81
C ALA A 7 6.08 36.10 10.44
N ARG A 8 5.74 37.33 10.05
CA ARG A 8 5.03 37.63 8.79
C ARG A 8 3.74 36.82 8.65
N ASN A 9 3.68 35.91 7.67
CA ASN A 9 2.57 35.00 7.38
C ASN A 9 2.77 33.60 8.01
N LEU A 10 3.76 33.43 8.88
CA LEU A 10 4.09 32.16 9.52
C LEU A 10 3.72 32.21 11.01
N GLU A 11 3.13 31.12 11.48
CA GLU A 11 2.80 30.89 12.88
C GLU A 11 3.22 29.48 13.28
N SER A 12 3.82 29.34 14.46
CA SER A 12 4.08 28.04 15.08
C SER A 12 3.79 28.08 16.59
N SER A 13 3.18 26.99 17.08
CA SER A 13 3.04 26.69 18.51
C SER A 13 4.15 25.74 18.94
N ILE A 14 5.17 26.28 19.60
CA ILE A 14 6.38 25.56 20.00
C ILE A 14 6.22 25.06 21.43
N HIS A 15 6.31 23.75 21.66
CA HIS A 15 5.99 23.18 22.98
C HIS A 15 6.85 23.67 24.15
N ALA A 16 8.13 23.96 23.88
CA ALA A 16 9.03 24.61 24.82
C ALA A 16 10.22 25.26 24.09
N VAL A 17 10.85 26.22 24.75
CA VAL A 17 12.07 26.87 24.29
C VAL A 17 13.09 26.86 25.42
N GLU A 18 14.33 26.46 25.13
CA GLU A 18 15.41 26.41 26.10
C GLU A 18 16.50 27.43 25.75
N ARG A 19 16.96 28.15 26.76
CA ARG A 19 18.11 29.03 26.68
C ARG A 19 19.35 28.29 27.18
N ILE A 20 20.23 27.92 26.26
CA ILE A 20 21.52 27.28 26.56
C ILE A 20 22.54 28.38 26.87
N GLN A 21 23.06 28.39 28.10
CA GLN A 21 24.18 29.26 28.47
C GLN A 21 25.48 28.69 27.91
N SER A 22 26.27 29.52 27.21
CA SER A 22 27.61 29.10 26.79
C SER A 22 28.57 29.18 27.98
N GLN A 23 29.31 28.09 28.22
CA GLN A 23 30.37 28.03 29.25
C GLN A 23 31.61 28.88 28.90
N LYS A 24 31.69 29.43 27.67
CA LYS A 24 32.78 30.31 27.25
C LYS A 24 32.33 31.78 27.34
N SER A 25 33.03 32.58 28.14
CA SER A 25 32.63 33.93 28.63
C SER A 25 32.36 35.02 27.58
N ARG A 26 32.34 34.70 26.27
CA ARG A 26 32.07 35.63 25.17
C ARG A 26 30.99 35.17 24.18
N GLN A 27 30.33 34.03 24.37
CA GLN A 27 29.28 33.58 23.48
C GLN A 27 27.88 33.94 24.01
N THR A 28 27.07 34.55 23.16
CA THR A 28 25.65 34.81 23.40
C THR A 28 24.92 33.50 23.71
N SER A 29 24.04 33.51 24.71
CA SER A 29 23.19 32.37 25.02
C SER A 29 22.40 31.92 23.79
N GLU A 30 22.48 30.64 23.45
CA GLU A 30 21.75 30.04 22.33
C GLU A 30 20.31 29.74 22.75
N ILE A 31 19.35 30.01 21.89
CA ILE A 31 17.93 29.72 22.12
C ILE A 31 17.56 28.59 21.17
N ILE A 32 17.00 27.50 21.70
CA ILE A 32 16.59 26.34 20.89
C ILE A 32 15.12 25.97 21.14
N PRO A 33 14.34 25.63 20.10
CA PRO A 33 13.02 25.06 20.27
C PRO A 33 13.11 23.58 20.67
N ILE A 34 12.13 23.15 21.46
CA ILE A 34 11.95 21.77 21.90
C ILE A 34 10.56 21.30 21.46
N ARG A 35 10.51 20.16 20.77
CA ARG A 35 9.26 19.49 20.40
C ARG A 35 9.14 18.16 21.13
N PHE A 36 8.01 17.94 21.81
CA PHE A 36 7.66 16.65 22.40
C PHE A 36 6.88 15.83 21.37
N ILE A 37 7.26 14.56 21.21
CA ILE A 37 6.61 13.61 20.31
C ILE A 37 6.37 12.33 21.07
N PHE A 38 5.15 11.81 21.07
CA PHE A 38 4.83 10.61 21.86
C PHE A 38 5.41 9.33 21.26
N THR A 39 5.67 9.29 19.95
CA THR A 39 6.21 8.11 19.27
C THR A 39 7.67 7.83 19.61
N ASN A 40 8.01 6.55 19.70
CA ASN A 40 9.34 6.03 19.98
C ASN A 40 10.25 6.11 18.74
N LYS A 41 9.68 6.01 17.54
CA LYS A 41 10.38 6.15 16.26
C LYS A 41 10.05 7.48 15.62
N LEU A 42 11.08 8.30 15.44
CA LEU A 42 10.99 9.59 14.76
C LEU A 42 11.04 9.44 13.24
N THR A 43 10.16 10.17 12.58
CA THR A 43 10.07 10.27 11.12
C THR A 43 10.90 11.43 10.57
N SER A 44 10.96 11.56 9.25
CA SER A 44 11.50 12.78 8.63
C SER A 44 10.62 13.99 8.87
N ASP A 45 9.31 13.80 9.06
CA ASP A 45 8.35 14.91 9.15
C ASP A 45 8.44 15.58 10.52
N ASP A 46 8.68 14.80 11.57
CA ASP A 46 8.99 15.30 12.93
C ASP A 46 10.16 16.31 12.94
N LYS A 47 11.23 15.97 12.21
CA LYS A 47 12.41 16.82 12.08
C LYS A 47 12.13 18.07 11.25
N ILE A 48 11.25 17.96 10.25
CA ILE A 48 10.81 19.10 9.42
C ILE A 48 9.95 20.06 10.25
N LEU A 49 9.02 19.54 11.05
CA LEU A 49 8.17 20.33 11.94
C LEU A 49 9.02 21.11 12.96
N LEU A 50 9.96 20.45 13.65
CA LEU A 50 10.91 21.16 14.52
C LEU A 50 11.73 22.22 13.77
N SER A 51 12.12 21.94 12.52
CA SER A 51 12.87 22.90 11.71
C SER A 51 12.02 24.09 11.27
N PHE A 52 10.72 23.90 11.11
CA PHE A 52 9.76 24.97 10.90
C PHE A 52 9.61 25.81 12.18
N ASP A 53 9.47 25.19 13.35
CA ASP A 53 9.43 25.88 14.65
C ASP A 53 10.68 26.77 14.83
N ALA A 54 11.86 26.22 14.54
CA ALA A 54 13.11 26.95 14.60
C ALA A 54 13.18 28.12 13.62
N LEU A 55 12.63 27.96 12.41
CA LEU A 55 12.59 29.02 11.41
C LEU A 55 11.71 30.18 11.88
N VAL A 56 10.48 29.90 12.33
CA VAL A 56 9.54 30.94 12.79
C VAL A 56 10.08 31.65 14.03
N LEU A 57 10.65 30.89 14.98
CA LEU A 57 11.28 31.45 16.17
C LEU A 57 12.50 32.30 15.82
N SER A 58 13.30 31.88 14.84
CA SER A 58 14.46 32.62 14.35
C SER A 58 14.07 33.97 13.74
N GLU A 59 13.02 33.99 12.92
CA GLU A 59 12.50 35.22 12.31
C GLU A 59 11.88 36.16 13.36
N MET A 60 11.12 35.62 14.33
CA MET A 60 10.52 36.39 15.42
C MET A 60 11.58 37.07 16.30
N LEU A 61 12.67 36.36 16.62
CA LEU A 61 13.74 36.87 17.49
C LEU A 61 14.79 37.69 16.74
N GLY A 62 14.79 37.68 15.41
CA GLY A 62 15.85 38.28 14.59
C GLY A 62 17.23 37.64 14.82
N ARG A 63 17.26 36.36 15.25
CA ARG A 63 18.50 35.62 15.57
C ARG A 63 18.50 34.27 14.88
N GLU A 64 19.65 33.84 14.38
CA GLU A 64 19.77 32.51 13.78
C GLU A 64 19.63 31.41 14.85
N ILE A 65 18.79 30.42 14.55
CA ILE A 65 18.63 29.22 15.38
C ILE A 65 19.18 28.03 14.60
N SER A 66 20.32 27.52 15.04
CA SER A 66 21.07 26.48 14.33
C SER A 66 20.69 25.06 14.76
N LEU A 67 20.12 24.93 15.97
CA LEU A 67 19.81 23.67 16.63
C LEU A 67 18.37 23.67 17.17
N GLY A 68 17.78 22.48 17.20
CA GLY A 68 16.54 22.20 17.91
C GLY A 68 16.63 20.85 18.62
N ARG A 69 15.67 20.58 19.50
CA ARG A 69 15.61 19.33 20.26
C ARG A 69 14.26 18.66 20.10
N ILE A 70 14.28 17.35 19.92
CA ILE A 70 13.09 16.50 20.01
C ILE A 70 13.24 15.65 21.27
N ILE A 71 12.21 15.62 22.11
CA ILE A 71 12.08 14.68 23.22
C ILE A 71 10.97 13.70 22.85
N HIS A 72 11.27 12.41 22.79
CA HIS A 72 10.33 11.44 22.24
C HIS A 72 10.30 10.07 22.90
N GLY A 73 9.20 9.36 22.69
CA GLY A 73 8.95 8.01 23.17
C GLY A 73 8.73 7.90 24.67
N ASP A 74 8.43 6.67 25.11
CA ASP A 74 8.11 6.33 26.50
C ASP A 74 9.29 6.63 27.43
N THR A 75 10.52 6.46 26.93
CA THR A 75 11.77 6.71 27.68
C THR A 75 12.23 8.18 27.65
N ARG A 76 11.48 9.06 26.98
CA ARG A 76 11.81 10.50 26.81
C ARG A 76 13.21 10.72 26.23
N THR A 77 13.57 9.89 25.24
CA THR A 77 14.85 9.98 24.54
C THR A 77 14.99 11.35 23.88
N THR A 78 16.18 11.94 23.96
CA THR A 78 16.46 13.27 23.42
C THR A 78 17.28 13.17 22.13
N LEU A 79 16.74 13.74 21.04
CA LEU A 79 17.44 13.91 19.77
C LEU A 79 17.74 15.39 19.52
N LYS A 80 19.02 15.72 19.29
CA LYS A 80 19.43 17.04 18.80
C LYS A 80 19.39 17.07 17.27
N VAL A 81 18.73 18.08 16.70
CA VAL A 81 18.55 18.24 15.24
C VAL A 81 19.27 19.49 14.77
N LYS A 82 20.11 19.36 13.74
CA LYS A 82 20.75 20.48 13.06
C LYS A 82 19.78 21.10 12.04
N ILE A 83 19.32 22.31 12.32
CA ILE A 83 18.28 23.00 11.54
C ILE A 83 18.80 23.40 10.16
N THR A 84 20.07 23.77 10.08
CA THR A 84 20.74 24.19 8.83
C THR A 84 20.60 23.18 7.69
N VAL A 85 20.59 21.87 8.01
CA VAL A 85 20.44 20.78 7.04
C VAL A 85 19.04 20.75 6.41
N LEU A 86 18.01 21.11 7.20
CA LEU A 86 16.60 21.02 6.80
C LEU A 86 16.01 22.36 6.37
N ALA A 87 16.66 23.48 6.69
CA ALA A 87 16.19 24.84 6.40
C ALA A 87 15.80 25.04 4.93
N ARG A 88 16.61 24.54 3.98
CA ARG A 88 16.30 24.61 2.54
C ARG A 88 15.03 23.84 2.19
N LYS A 89 14.81 22.67 2.80
CA LYS A 89 13.62 21.85 2.58
C LYS A 89 12.37 22.55 3.13
N VAL A 90 12.46 23.10 4.34
CA VAL A 90 11.37 23.85 4.99
C VAL A 90 10.97 25.07 4.14
N ARG A 91 11.93 25.91 3.74
CA ARG A 91 11.63 27.08 2.89
C ARG A 91 10.99 26.70 1.56
N LYS A 92 11.42 25.59 0.96
CA LYS A 92 10.80 25.06 -0.27
C LYS A 92 9.35 24.60 -0.03
N LEU A 93 9.04 24.04 1.13
CA LEU A 93 7.68 23.64 1.50
C LEU A 93 6.80 24.87 1.76
N ILE A 94 7.30 25.86 2.48
CA ILE A 94 6.62 27.15 2.70
C ILE A 94 6.25 27.78 1.35
N GLY A 95 7.21 27.91 0.42
CA GLY A 95 6.93 28.48 -0.89
C GLY A 95 5.92 27.67 -1.72
N LYS A 96 5.77 26.35 -1.48
CA LYS A 96 4.69 25.56 -2.09
C LYS A 96 3.35 25.85 -1.44
N ILE A 97 3.31 26.00 -0.12
CA ILE A 97 2.09 26.34 0.63
C ILE A 97 1.62 27.74 0.24
N ASP A 98 2.51 28.74 0.19
CA ASP A 98 2.19 30.09 -0.28
C ASP A 98 1.61 30.09 -1.70
N LYS A 99 2.14 29.24 -2.59
CA LYS A 99 1.60 29.07 -3.93
C LYS A 99 0.19 28.47 -3.91
N ILE A 100 -0.11 27.55 -3.00
CA ILE A 100 -1.47 26.99 -2.85
C ILE A 100 -2.41 28.05 -2.28
N LEU A 101 -1.99 28.80 -1.27
CA LEU A 101 -2.80 29.83 -0.62
C LEU A 101 -3.07 31.05 -1.53
N SER A 102 -2.15 31.38 -2.44
CA SER A 102 -2.33 32.45 -3.42
C SER A 102 -3.22 32.08 -4.60
N LEU A 103 -3.47 30.78 -4.83
CA LEU A 103 -4.48 30.34 -5.78
C LEU A 103 -5.84 30.50 -5.11
N ASN A 104 -6.68 31.39 -5.62
CA ASN A 104 -8.10 31.53 -5.22
C ASN A 104 -8.96 30.32 -5.65
N ALA A 105 -8.37 29.13 -5.75
CA ALA A 105 -8.99 27.90 -6.20
C ALA A 105 -8.58 26.76 -5.26
N HIS A 106 -9.53 25.91 -4.91
CA HIS A 106 -9.26 24.75 -4.07
C HIS A 106 -8.34 23.76 -4.81
N PRO A 107 -7.38 23.14 -4.09
CA PRO A 107 -6.53 22.12 -4.68
C PRO A 107 -7.36 20.92 -5.14
N GLU A 108 -6.91 20.27 -6.20
CA GLU A 108 -7.55 19.05 -6.69
C GLU A 108 -7.43 17.93 -5.66
N VAL A 109 -8.54 17.23 -5.42
CA VAL A 109 -8.59 16.12 -4.46
C VAL A 109 -7.90 14.91 -5.08
N VAL A 110 -6.85 14.44 -4.42
CA VAL A 110 -6.05 13.30 -4.87
C VAL A 110 -5.79 12.37 -3.70
N LEU A 111 -6.22 11.11 -3.81
CA LEU A 111 -5.95 10.10 -2.79
C LEU A 111 -4.45 9.79 -2.73
N ASN A 112 -3.96 9.58 -1.50
CA ASN A 112 -2.56 9.34 -1.19
C ASN A 112 -2.43 8.47 0.08
N ARG A 113 -1.19 8.23 0.52
CA ARG A 113 -0.90 7.30 1.64
C ARG A 113 -1.41 7.79 3.01
N HIS A 114 -1.53 9.10 3.19
CA HIS A 114 -2.05 9.71 4.42
C HIS A 114 -3.58 9.55 4.54
N CYS A 115 -4.27 9.14 3.47
CA CYS A 115 -5.72 9.03 3.50
C CYS A 115 -6.24 8.06 4.58
N ALA A 116 -5.48 7.06 5.01
CA ALA A 116 -5.94 6.09 6.02
C ALA A 116 -6.11 6.69 7.43
N GLU A 117 -5.44 7.80 7.72
CA GLU A 117 -5.48 8.50 9.02
C GLU A 117 -6.11 9.91 8.90
N CYS A 118 -6.65 10.24 7.73
CA CYS A 118 -7.16 11.56 7.42
C CYS A 118 -8.66 11.67 7.73
N GLU A 119 -9.06 12.65 8.54
CA GLU A 119 -10.48 12.92 8.85
C GLU A 119 -11.35 13.22 7.61
N PHE A 120 -10.74 13.74 6.54
CA PHE A 120 -11.43 14.04 5.29
C PHE A 120 -11.51 12.86 4.32
N GLN A 121 -11.04 11.67 4.71
CA GLN A 121 -10.94 10.51 3.81
C GLN A 121 -12.26 10.17 3.14
N ILE A 122 -13.37 10.15 3.90
CA ILE A 122 -14.70 9.79 3.39
C ILE A 122 -15.11 10.75 2.27
N GLN A 123 -15.11 12.05 2.56
CA GLN A 123 -15.48 13.08 1.58
C GLN A 123 -14.54 13.09 0.36
N CYS A 124 -13.24 12.90 0.57
CA CYS A 124 -12.28 12.83 -0.53
C CYS A 124 -12.52 11.60 -1.41
N ARG A 125 -12.85 10.47 -0.80
CA ARG A 125 -13.13 9.22 -1.50
C ARG A 125 -14.43 9.31 -2.30
N GLU A 126 -15.49 9.88 -1.74
CA GLU A 126 -16.74 10.12 -2.47
C GLU A 126 -16.52 11.00 -3.71
N LYS A 127 -15.81 12.11 -3.55
CA LYS A 127 -15.48 13.02 -4.66
C LYS A 127 -14.66 12.34 -5.75
N THR A 128 -13.68 11.51 -5.38
CA THR A 128 -12.83 10.80 -6.34
C THR A 128 -13.54 9.65 -7.02
N ILE A 129 -14.44 8.93 -6.33
CA ILE A 129 -15.35 7.94 -6.94
C ILE A 129 -16.28 8.61 -7.95
N ALA A 130 -16.93 9.72 -7.57
CA ALA A 130 -17.84 10.43 -8.47
C ALA A 130 -17.15 10.95 -9.74
N LYS A 131 -15.87 11.34 -9.61
CA LYS A 131 -15.03 11.75 -10.75
C LYS A 131 -14.38 10.60 -11.51
N ASP A 132 -14.48 9.37 -11.01
CA ASP A 132 -13.79 8.19 -11.54
C ASP A 132 -12.25 8.41 -11.62
N ASP A 133 -11.68 9.08 -10.62
CA ASP A 133 -10.30 9.58 -10.65
C ASP A 133 -9.25 8.46 -10.57
N LEU A 134 -8.13 8.61 -11.29
CA LEU A 134 -7.05 7.64 -11.31
C LEU A 134 -6.40 7.40 -9.93
N SER A 135 -6.52 8.34 -8.98
CA SER A 135 -6.03 8.18 -7.61
C SER A 135 -6.74 7.09 -6.81
N LEU A 136 -7.91 6.62 -7.26
CA LEU A 136 -8.58 5.46 -6.68
C LEU A 136 -7.69 4.21 -6.71
N LEU A 137 -6.87 4.05 -7.76
CA LEU A 137 -5.95 2.92 -7.88
C LEU A 137 -4.76 3.10 -6.93
N SER A 138 -4.80 2.50 -5.74
CA SER A 138 -3.89 2.78 -4.62
C SER A 138 -2.39 2.55 -4.89
N GLY A 139 -2.06 1.75 -5.92
CA GLY A 139 -0.68 1.50 -6.36
C GLY A 139 -0.14 2.52 -7.39
N MET A 140 -0.97 3.44 -7.89
CA MET A 140 -0.59 4.34 -8.97
C MET A 140 0.12 5.59 -8.45
N SER A 141 1.36 5.81 -8.88
CA SER A 141 2.12 7.00 -8.49
C SER A 141 1.62 8.28 -9.17
N GLU A 142 1.90 9.44 -8.56
CA GLU A 142 1.61 10.75 -9.16
C GLU A 142 2.26 10.90 -10.55
N LYS A 143 3.46 10.35 -10.73
CA LYS A 143 4.17 10.37 -12.01
C LYS A 143 3.45 9.56 -13.08
N GLU A 144 2.88 8.41 -12.72
CA GLU A 144 2.09 7.58 -13.63
C GLU A 144 0.77 8.25 -13.98
N ARG A 145 0.07 8.84 -13.01
CA ARG A 145 -1.14 9.64 -13.26
C ARG A 145 -0.86 10.78 -14.23
N LYS A 146 0.18 11.59 -13.98
CA LYS A 146 0.60 12.68 -14.89
C LYS A 146 0.92 12.19 -16.30
N LYS A 147 1.54 11.02 -16.43
CA LYS A 147 1.85 10.40 -17.73
C LYS A 147 0.58 9.95 -18.47
N LEU A 148 -0.44 9.47 -17.76
CA LEU A 148 -1.74 9.11 -18.33
C LEU A 148 -2.54 10.36 -18.72
N ASN A 149 -2.58 11.37 -17.84
CA ASN A 149 -3.24 12.65 -18.11
C ASN A 149 -2.64 13.33 -19.36
N GLY A 150 -1.32 13.29 -19.53
CA GLY A 150 -0.65 13.79 -20.75
C GLY A 150 -0.98 13.03 -22.03
N LYS A 151 -1.67 11.88 -21.94
CA LYS A 151 -2.20 11.10 -23.07
C LYS A 151 -3.73 11.22 -23.19
N GLY A 152 -4.36 12.09 -22.42
CA GLY A 152 -5.81 12.26 -22.40
C GLY A 152 -6.58 11.19 -21.62
N ILE A 153 -5.90 10.40 -20.76
CA ILE A 153 -6.54 9.40 -19.91
C ILE A 153 -6.60 9.98 -18.49
N PHE A 154 -7.81 10.32 -18.04
CA PHE A 154 -8.07 10.97 -16.76
C PHE A 154 -8.88 10.10 -15.79
N THR A 155 -9.56 9.07 -16.27
CA THR A 155 -10.44 8.25 -15.44
C THR A 155 -10.08 6.77 -15.43
N VAL A 156 -10.49 6.04 -14.38
CA VAL A 156 -10.30 4.57 -14.30
C VAL A 156 -11.05 3.89 -15.44
N THR A 157 -12.26 4.34 -15.76
CA THR A 157 -13.04 3.84 -16.91
C THR A 157 -12.29 4.02 -18.22
N GLN A 158 -11.73 5.20 -18.50
CA GLN A 158 -10.92 5.42 -19.71
C GLN A 158 -9.70 4.48 -19.73
N LEU A 159 -9.02 4.33 -18.59
CA LEU A 159 -7.87 3.46 -18.48
C LEU A 159 -8.21 1.99 -18.77
N SER A 160 -9.40 1.51 -18.39
CA SER A 160 -9.86 0.15 -18.66
C SER A 160 -9.83 -0.21 -20.15
N TYR A 161 -10.19 0.74 -21.03
CA TYR A 161 -10.22 0.53 -22.48
C TYR A 161 -8.84 0.43 -23.12
N THR A 162 -7.79 0.80 -22.39
CA THR A 162 -6.41 0.75 -22.89
C THR A 162 -5.77 -0.62 -22.72
N PHE A 163 -6.38 -1.50 -21.92
CA PHE A 163 -5.86 -2.85 -21.75
C PHE A 163 -5.93 -3.62 -23.07
N ARG A 164 -4.82 -4.28 -23.41
CA ARG A 164 -4.70 -5.14 -24.59
C ARG A 164 -3.98 -6.40 -24.15
N PRO A 165 -4.66 -7.57 -24.13
CA PRO A 165 -4.03 -8.86 -23.89
C PRO A 165 -2.90 -9.02 -24.90
N ARG A 166 -1.67 -9.20 -24.41
CA ARG A 166 -0.52 -9.47 -25.26
C ARG A 166 0.01 -10.83 -24.89
N ARG A 167 0.08 -11.72 -25.87
CA ARG A 167 0.72 -13.02 -25.69
C ARG A 167 2.17 -12.79 -25.27
N ARG A 168 2.53 -13.34 -24.12
CA ARG A 168 3.87 -13.19 -23.57
C ARG A 168 4.87 -13.94 -24.45
N TYR A 169 5.96 -13.28 -24.83
CA TYR A 169 7.03 -13.93 -25.59
C TYR A 169 7.64 -15.08 -24.75
N LYS A 170 7.89 -16.24 -25.37
CA LYS A 170 8.43 -17.43 -24.69
C LYS A 170 9.67 -17.14 -23.83
N ARG A 171 10.56 -16.24 -24.29
CA ARG A 171 11.77 -15.82 -23.55
C ARG A 171 11.49 -15.05 -22.25
N LEU A 172 10.29 -14.50 -22.09
CA LEU A 172 9.86 -13.77 -20.91
C LEU A 172 8.97 -14.60 -19.99
N ALA A 173 8.61 -15.84 -20.36
CA ALA A 173 7.75 -16.70 -19.57
C ALA A 173 8.29 -16.95 -18.14
N ALA A 174 9.62 -17.00 -17.99
CA ALA A 174 10.29 -17.18 -16.69
C ALA A 174 10.39 -15.91 -15.84
N LYS A 175 10.07 -14.71 -16.37
CA LYS A 175 10.11 -13.47 -15.58
C LYS A 175 8.79 -13.28 -14.81
N PRO A 176 8.76 -12.57 -13.68
CA PRO A 176 7.49 -12.17 -13.06
C PRO A 176 6.66 -11.28 -13.99
N GLU A 177 5.33 -11.42 -13.95
CA GLU A 177 4.43 -10.56 -14.71
C GLU A 177 4.49 -9.12 -14.17
N ARG A 178 4.36 -8.13 -15.06
CA ARG A 178 4.33 -6.73 -14.62
C ARG A 178 2.91 -6.39 -14.17
N TYR A 179 2.77 -5.64 -13.08
CA TYR A 179 1.46 -5.13 -12.67
C TYR A 179 0.87 -4.17 -13.72
N HIS A 180 -0.38 -4.41 -14.12
CA HIS A 180 -1.11 -3.63 -15.13
C HIS A 180 -2.27 -2.86 -14.51
N HIS A 181 -2.13 -1.55 -14.29
CA HIS A 181 -3.23 -0.71 -13.82
C HIS A 181 -4.44 -0.72 -14.76
N SER A 182 -4.23 -0.87 -16.07
CA SER A 182 -5.31 -0.97 -17.04
C SER A 182 -6.11 -2.27 -16.92
N LEU A 183 -5.49 -3.36 -16.50
CA LEU A 183 -6.21 -4.60 -16.20
C LEU A 183 -6.99 -4.48 -14.88
N LYS A 184 -6.42 -3.84 -13.86
CA LYS A 184 -7.15 -3.53 -12.61
C LYS A 184 -8.39 -2.67 -12.90
N ALA A 185 -8.23 -1.65 -13.75
CA ALA A 185 -9.34 -0.83 -14.21
C ALA A 185 -10.40 -1.63 -15.00
N LEU A 186 -9.97 -2.58 -15.84
CA LEU A 186 -10.86 -3.49 -16.55
C LEU A 186 -11.66 -4.39 -15.60
N ALA A 187 -10.99 -4.98 -14.60
CA ALA A 187 -11.64 -5.77 -13.56
C ALA A 187 -12.72 -4.95 -12.84
N ILE A 188 -12.39 -3.73 -12.40
CA ILE A 188 -13.35 -2.83 -11.73
C ILE A 188 -14.55 -2.52 -12.64
N ARG A 189 -14.32 -2.20 -13.92
CA ARG A 189 -15.42 -1.88 -14.84
C ARG A 189 -16.36 -3.08 -15.06
N GLU A 190 -15.79 -4.27 -15.21
CA GLU A 190 -16.57 -5.47 -15.53
C GLU A 190 -17.13 -6.17 -14.29
N GLN A 191 -16.65 -5.83 -13.09
CA GLN A 191 -16.95 -6.50 -11.84
C GLN A 191 -16.57 -7.99 -11.87
N LYS A 192 -15.43 -8.30 -12.50
CA LYS A 192 -14.94 -9.67 -12.72
C LYS A 192 -13.49 -9.84 -12.29
N ILE A 193 -13.18 -11.02 -11.75
CA ILE A 193 -11.80 -11.37 -11.40
C ILE A 193 -11.04 -11.71 -12.68
N HIS A 194 -9.93 -11.04 -12.91
CA HIS A 194 -9.06 -11.30 -14.05
C HIS A 194 -7.77 -12.00 -13.62
N ILE A 195 -7.39 -13.07 -14.31
CA ILE A 195 -6.18 -13.86 -14.02
C ILE A 195 -5.20 -13.75 -15.18
N VAL A 196 -3.94 -13.44 -14.88
CA VAL A 196 -2.83 -13.37 -15.84
C VAL A 196 -1.82 -14.47 -15.55
N GLY A 197 -1.45 -15.21 -16.60
CA GLY A 197 -0.48 -16.29 -16.49
C GLY A 197 -1.04 -17.52 -15.79
N ASN A 198 -0.13 -18.35 -15.27
CA ASN A 198 -0.47 -19.56 -14.55
C ASN A 198 -0.24 -19.34 -13.05
N LEU A 199 -1.34 -19.22 -12.30
CA LEU A 199 -1.33 -19.04 -10.86
C LEU A 199 -0.93 -20.37 -10.20
N GLN A 200 0.26 -20.42 -9.60
CA GLN A 200 0.72 -21.58 -8.85
C GLN A 200 0.54 -21.33 -7.36
N LEU A 201 -0.60 -21.76 -6.82
CA LEU A 201 -0.81 -21.87 -5.38
C LEU A 201 -0.92 -23.36 -5.05
N ARG A 202 0.18 -23.93 -4.54
CA ARG A 202 0.22 -25.30 -4.02
C ARG A 202 0.40 -25.22 -2.52
N ILE A 203 -0.59 -25.70 -1.80
CA ILE A 203 -0.56 -25.81 -0.35
C ILE A 203 -0.62 -27.31 -0.07
N GLU A 204 0.54 -27.90 0.20
CA GLU A 204 0.70 -29.32 0.49
C GLU A 204 0.90 -29.50 1.99
N GLY A 205 -0.19 -29.80 2.72
CA GLY A 205 -0.19 -29.91 4.18
C GLY A 205 -1.43 -29.29 4.81
N THR A 206 -1.39 -29.08 6.12
CA THR A 206 -2.47 -28.47 6.88
C THR A 206 -2.38 -26.94 6.77
N PRO A 207 -3.32 -26.25 6.08
CA PRO A 207 -3.29 -24.80 5.96
C PRO A 207 -3.59 -24.14 7.31
N ILE A 208 -2.69 -23.25 7.73
CA ILE A 208 -2.82 -22.44 8.94
C ILE A 208 -2.87 -20.98 8.53
N PHE A 209 -4.03 -20.36 8.68
CA PHE A 209 -4.22 -18.94 8.42
C PHE A 209 -3.89 -18.19 9.70
N PHE A 210 -2.93 -17.28 9.61
CA PHE A 210 -2.53 -16.50 10.76
C PHE A 210 -2.36 -15.03 10.42
N ASP A 211 -2.62 -14.21 11.42
CA ASP A 211 -2.51 -12.77 11.40
C ASP A 211 -1.98 -12.29 12.74
N VAL A 212 -1.20 -11.20 12.73
CA VAL A 212 -0.55 -10.69 13.95
C VAL A 212 -0.82 -9.21 14.14
N GLU A 213 -1.15 -8.83 15.36
CA GLU A 213 -1.28 -7.42 15.73
C GLU A 213 -0.08 -6.97 16.55
N GLY A 214 0.37 -5.76 16.28
CA GLY A 214 1.53 -5.18 16.95
C GLY A 214 1.53 -3.67 16.96
N LEU A 215 2.49 -3.11 17.68
CA LEU A 215 2.79 -1.69 17.76
C LEU A 215 4.12 -1.44 17.02
N PRO A 216 4.08 -1.06 15.73
CA PRO A 216 5.30 -0.89 14.92
C PRO A 216 6.28 0.11 15.52
N ASP A 217 5.78 1.08 16.27
CA ASP A 217 6.57 2.09 16.98
C ASP A 217 7.45 1.47 18.09
N LEU A 218 6.90 0.52 18.85
CA LEU A 218 7.58 -0.20 19.93
C LEU A 218 8.28 -1.48 19.47
N ASP A 219 8.04 -1.91 18.23
CA ASP A 219 8.48 -3.22 17.73
C ASP A 219 8.03 -4.40 18.60
N SER A 220 6.81 -4.30 19.13
CA SER A 220 6.19 -5.30 19.99
C SER A 220 4.91 -5.84 19.35
N TYR A 221 4.65 -7.12 19.56
CA TYR A 221 3.48 -7.84 19.06
C TYR A 221 2.67 -8.36 20.24
N TYR A 222 1.36 -8.12 20.21
CA TYR A 222 0.50 -8.37 21.38
C TYR A 222 -0.59 -9.41 21.10
N LEU A 223 -0.78 -9.82 19.85
CA LEU A 223 -1.77 -10.83 19.50
C LEU A 223 -1.30 -11.63 18.28
N ILE A 224 -1.37 -12.96 18.38
CA ILE A 224 -1.22 -13.89 17.27
C ILE A 224 -2.55 -14.64 17.12
N GLY A 225 -3.22 -14.43 15.99
CA GLY A 225 -4.39 -15.20 15.60
C GLY A 225 -3.98 -16.39 14.76
N VAL A 226 -4.52 -17.57 15.07
CA VAL A 226 -4.24 -18.80 14.34
C VAL A 226 -5.55 -19.51 14.05
N ARG A 227 -5.74 -19.91 12.79
CA ARG A 227 -6.94 -20.58 12.31
C ARG A 227 -6.59 -21.76 11.42
N PHE A 228 -7.08 -22.94 11.74
CA PHE A 228 -6.86 -24.16 10.95
C PHE A 228 -8.03 -25.12 11.10
N LYS A 229 -8.11 -26.09 10.19
CA LYS A 229 -9.16 -27.12 10.18
C LYS A 229 -8.60 -28.43 10.74
N THR A 230 -9.37 -29.07 11.61
CA THR A 230 -9.15 -30.44 12.10
C THR A 230 -10.28 -31.36 11.64
N SER A 231 -10.21 -32.64 12.00
CA SER A 231 -11.29 -33.60 11.82
C SER A 231 -12.58 -33.22 12.56
N GLU A 232 -12.45 -32.48 13.67
CA GLU A 232 -13.56 -32.11 14.56
C GLU A 232 -14.19 -30.75 14.21
N GLY A 233 -13.51 -29.91 13.41
CA GLY A 233 -14.04 -28.63 12.99
C GLY A 233 -12.97 -27.59 12.67
N ILE A 234 -13.37 -26.32 12.66
CA ILE A 234 -12.44 -25.20 12.53
C ILE A 234 -12.02 -24.76 13.92
N ILE A 235 -10.71 -24.74 14.18
CA ILE A 235 -10.13 -24.23 15.41
C ILE A 235 -9.67 -22.79 15.17
N GLN A 236 -10.03 -21.90 16.11
CA GLN A 236 -9.53 -20.52 16.19
C GLN A 236 -8.81 -20.35 17.53
N LEU A 237 -7.54 -19.96 17.49
CA LEU A 237 -6.74 -19.63 18.66
C LEU A 237 -6.33 -18.15 18.59
N SER A 238 -6.34 -17.50 19.74
CA SER A 238 -5.98 -16.09 19.89
C SER A 238 -4.99 -15.95 21.05
N LEU A 239 -3.70 -15.91 20.71
CA LEU A 239 -2.61 -15.85 21.68
C LEU A 239 -2.34 -14.40 22.04
N TRP A 240 -2.86 -13.97 23.19
CA TRP A 240 -2.78 -12.59 23.66
C TRP A 240 -1.60 -12.38 24.61
N ALA A 241 -0.84 -11.31 24.39
CA ALA A 241 0.24 -10.89 25.27
C ALA A 241 0.01 -9.49 25.87
N ASP A 242 0.32 -9.42 27.16
CA ASP A 242 0.66 -8.18 27.84
C ASP A 242 2.12 -7.81 27.52
N ARG A 243 2.56 -6.58 27.82
CA ARG A 243 3.91 -6.09 27.42
C ARG A 243 5.07 -7.02 27.80
N ALA A 244 4.94 -7.82 28.85
CA ALA A 244 5.98 -8.75 29.32
C ALA A 244 5.81 -10.20 28.82
N GLU A 245 4.70 -10.53 28.15
CA GLU A 245 4.33 -11.91 27.80
C GLU A 245 4.56 -12.24 26.31
N GLU A 246 5.22 -11.36 25.55
CA GLU A 246 5.44 -11.56 24.12
C GLU A 246 6.24 -12.85 23.82
N GLU A 247 7.23 -13.19 24.66
CA GLU A 247 7.98 -14.44 24.56
C GLU A 247 7.08 -15.67 24.80
N LYS A 248 6.14 -15.57 25.74
CA LYS A 248 5.23 -16.67 26.10
C LYS A 248 4.28 -17.00 24.95
N ILE A 249 3.67 -15.99 24.32
CA ILE A 249 2.80 -16.24 23.16
C ILE A 249 3.58 -16.75 21.95
N TRP A 250 4.85 -16.36 21.81
CA TRP A 250 5.73 -16.89 20.77
C TRP A 250 6.02 -18.38 20.99
N ILE A 251 6.39 -18.77 22.21
CA ILE A 251 6.63 -20.18 22.55
C ILE A 251 5.35 -21.00 22.36
N GLU A 252 4.20 -20.48 22.77
CA GLU A 252 2.91 -21.13 22.58
C GLU A 252 2.55 -21.29 21.10
N PHE A 253 2.80 -20.27 20.28
CA PHE A 253 2.64 -20.36 18.83
C PHE A 253 3.49 -21.47 18.22
N LEU A 254 4.77 -21.58 18.61
CA LEU A 254 5.64 -22.66 18.14
C LEU A 254 5.16 -24.05 18.58
N ARG A 255 4.58 -24.17 19.77
CA ARG A 255 3.97 -25.43 20.25
C ARG A 255 2.77 -25.82 19.40
N VAL A 256 1.85 -24.88 19.15
CA VAL A 256 0.69 -25.10 18.27
C VAL A 256 1.12 -25.60 16.89
N LEU A 257 2.17 -25.00 16.30
CA LEU A 257 2.69 -25.47 15.01
C LEU A 257 3.30 -26.86 15.08
N SER A 258 3.93 -27.22 16.20
CA SER A 258 4.57 -28.52 16.39
C SER A 258 3.55 -29.65 16.55
N ASP A 259 2.36 -29.35 17.07
CA ASP A 259 1.27 -30.31 17.26
C ASP A 259 0.49 -30.61 15.97
N ILE A 260 0.67 -29.81 14.92
CA ILE A 260 -0.04 -29.95 13.65
C ILE A 260 0.82 -30.74 12.66
N GLU A 261 0.21 -31.74 12.03
CA GLU A 261 0.86 -32.52 10.98
C GLU A 261 1.04 -31.68 9.70
N ASN A 262 2.29 -31.60 9.23
CA ASN A 262 2.72 -30.88 8.03
C ASN A 262 2.08 -29.47 7.90
N PRO A 263 2.38 -28.54 8.84
CA PRO A 263 1.75 -27.23 8.90
C PRO A 263 2.24 -26.31 7.78
N VAL A 264 1.31 -25.59 7.14
CA VAL A 264 1.63 -24.58 6.11
C VAL A 264 1.07 -23.23 6.55
N LEU A 265 1.95 -22.32 6.97
CA LEU A 265 1.58 -20.97 7.38
C LEU A 265 1.16 -20.12 6.18
N ILE A 266 -0.01 -19.51 6.25
CA ILE A 266 -0.59 -18.64 5.22
C ILE A 266 -0.93 -17.30 5.85
N HIS A 267 -0.40 -16.23 5.25
CA HIS A 267 -0.59 -14.85 5.70
C HIS A 267 -0.84 -13.92 4.52
N TYR A 268 -1.36 -12.72 4.78
CA TYR A 268 -1.65 -11.79 3.70
C TYR A 268 -0.46 -10.93 3.29
N GLY A 269 0.39 -10.50 4.24
CA GLY A 269 1.32 -9.38 4.02
C GLY A 269 2.79 -9.71 4.23
N SER A 270 3.64 -8.70 4.08
CA SER A 270 5.05 -8.82 4.49
C SER A 270 5.25 -8.56 5.99
N PHE A 271 4.19 -8.09 6.68
CA PHE A 271 4.24 -7.75 8.09
C PHE A 271 4.42 -9.02 8.93
N GLU A 272 3.64 -10.06 8.66
CA GLU A 272 3.70 -11.36 9.34
C GLU A 272 5.04 -12.06 9.08
N ARG A 273 5.58 -11.95 7.86
CA ARG A 273 6.94 -12.45 7.55
C ARG A 273 8.01 -11.73 8.38
N THR A 274 7.85 -10.42 8.57
CA THR A 274 8.79 -9.63 9.38
C THR A 274 8.68 -10.02 10.85
N PHE A 275 7.46 -10.22 11.33
CA PHE A 275 7.19 -10.77 12.66
C PHE A 275 7.92 -12.10 12.88
N LEU A 276 7.68 -13.10 12.03
CA LEU A 276 8.29 -14.43 12.14
C LEU A 276 9.82 -14.34 12.23
N LYS A 277 10.44 -13.60 11.30
CA LYS A 277 11.89 -13.39 11.30
C LYS A 277 12.38 -12.78 12.61
N LYS A 278 11.75 -11.68 13.04
CA LYS A 278 12.18 -10.96 14.26
C LYS A 278 12.04 -11.81 15.51
N ARG A 279 10.96 -12.57 15.64
CA ARG A 279 10.75 -13.41 16.83
C ARG A 279 11.69 -14.62 16.85
N CYS A 280 11.99 -15.21 15.69
CA CYS A 280 13.07 -16.20 15.59
C CYS A 280 14.42 -15.62 16.02
N ASP A 281 14.76 -14.41 15.55
CA ASP A 281 16.02 -13.74 15.89
C ASP A 281 16.10 -13.38 17.39
N GLN A 282 14.98 -13.01 18.01
CA GLN A 282 14.93 -12.50 19.40
C GLN A 282 14.74 -13.58 20.46
N TYR A 283 13.84 -14.55 20.24
CA TYR A 283 13.43 -15.55 21.23
C TYR A 283 13.85 -16.98 20.85
N GLY A 284 14.48 -17.16 19.68
CA GLY A 284 14.86 -18.46 19.16
C GLY A 284 13.79 -19.07 18.26
N GLY A 285 14.25 -19.94 17.36
CA GLY A 285 13.41 -20.71 16.43
C GLY A 285 13.01 -22.09 16.99
N PRO A 286 12.07 -22.77 16.31
CA PRO A 286 11.74 -24.16 16.64
C PRO A 286 12.93 -25.11 16.38
N PRO A 287 12.90 -26.35 16.93
CA PRO A 287 13.99 -27.31 16.76
C PRO A 287 14.34 -27.56 15.28
N GLU A 288 15.63 -27.73 14.98
CA GLU A 288 16.10 -28.09 13.64
C GLU A 288 15.37 -29.34 13.13
N ASP A 289 15.00 -29.34 11.84
CA ASP A 289 14.20 -30.36 11.15
C ASP A 289 12.74 -30.55 11.60
N SER A 290 12.23 -29.75 12.55
CA SER A 290 10.81 -29.78 12.92
C SER A 290 9.88 -29.29 11.81
N ALA A 291 8.64 -29.76 11.83
CA ALA A 291 7.60 -29.30 10.92
C ALA A 291 7.33 -27.79 11.06
N ALA A 292 7.50 -27.24 12.27
CA ALA A 292 7.37 -25.81 12.56
C ALA A 292 8.45 -24.95 11.89
N VAL A 293 9.72 -25.39 11.82
CA VAL A 293 10.78 -24.66 11.09
C VAL A 293 10.40 -24.55 9.61
N LYS A 294 10.02 -25.68 9.01
CA LYS A 294 9.60 -25.72 7.59
C LYS A 294 8.44 -24.77 7.34
N ALA A 295 7.42 -24.78 8.19
CA ALA A 295 6.26 -23.90 8.07
C ALA A 295 6.61 -22.41 8.10
N ILE A 296 7.57 -22.00 8.95
CA ILE A 296 8.05 -20.62 9.03
C ILE A 296 8.83 -20.23 7.77
N GLU A 297 9.76 -21.07 7.35
CA GLU A 297 10.63 -20.82 6.19
C GLU A 297 9.86 -20.79 4.86
N SER A 298 8.88 -21.67 4.70
CA SER A 298 8.05 -21.80 3.51
C SER A 298 6.68 -21.11 3.63
N SER A 299 6.54 -20.15 4.55
CA SER A 299 5.27 -19.44 4.75
C SER A 299 4.78 -18.75 3.46
N VAL A 300 3.48 -18.87 3.19
CA VAL A 300 2.83 -18.41 1.97
C VAL A 300 2.26 -17.00 2.16
N ASN A 301 2.82 -16.04 1.43
CA ASN A 301 2.31 -14.67 1.38
C ASN A 301 1.27 -14.54 0.24
N ILE A 302 0.00 -14.44 0.59
CA ILE A 302 -1.11 -14.34 -0.37
C ILE A 302 -1.02 -13.07 -1.22
N LEU A 303 -0.66 -11.92 -0.66
CA LEU A 303 -0.51 -10.68 -1.45
C LEU A 303 0.55 -10.83 -2.54
N ALA A 304 1.67 -11.50 -2.25
CA ALA A 304 2.72 -11.77 -3.21
C ALA A 304 2.26 -12.73 -4.33
N VAL A 305 1.44 -13.71 -3.98
CA VAL A 305 0.84 -14.66 -4.94
C VAL A 305 -0.13 -13.94 -5.89
N ILE A 306 -1.03 -13.10 -5.38
CA ILE A 306 -2.01 -12.39 -6.21
C ILE A 306 -1.39 -11.24 -7.00
N PHE A 307 -0.31 -10.63 -6.50
CA PHE A 307 0.23 -9.41 -7.11
C PHE A 307 0.66 -9.66 -8.56
N ALA A 308 0.14 -8.81 -9.46
CA ALA A 308 0.33 -8.87 -10.90
C ALA A 308 -0.23 -10.12 -11.62
N GLN A 309 -0.82 -11.08 -10.89
CA GLN A 309 -1.40 -12.31 -11.43
C GLN A 309 -2.93 -12.31 -11.31
N VAL A 310 -3.49 -11.86 -10.20
CA VAL A 310 -4.94 -11.85 -9.95
C VAL A 310 -5.41 -10.42 -9.69
N TYR A 311 -6.40 -9.99 -10.46
CA TYR A 311 -6.96 -8.65 -10.41
C TYR A 311 -8.41 -8.73 -9.97
N PHE A 312 -8.62 -8.59 -8.66
CA PHE A 312 -9.95 -8.38 -8.08
C PHE A 312 -10.52 -7.02 -8.53
N PRO A 313 -11.84 -6.90 -8.69
CA PRO A 313 -12.53 -5.65 -9.06
C PRO A 313 -12.66 -4.68 -7.86
N SER A 314 -11.53 -4.44 -7.20
CA SER A 314 -11.33 -3.54 -6.07
C SER A 314 -10.34 -2.44 -6.44
N TYR A 315 -10.24 -1.38 -5.66
CA TYR A 315 -9.35 -0.25 -5.94
C TYR A 315 -7.93 -0.47 -5.41
N SER A 316 -7.78 -1.31 -4.39
CA SER A 316 -6.50 -1.80 -3.87
C SER A 316 -6.37 -3.33 -3.98
N ASN A 317 -5.22 -3.85 -3.55
CA ASN A 317 -5.03 -5.30 -3.34
C ASN A 317 -5.00 -5.62 -1.84
N GLY A 318 -5.56 -4.77 -0.97
CA GLY A 318 -5.62 -5.03 0.47
C GLY A 318 -6.62 -6.13 0.81
N LEU A 319 -6.36 -6.85 1.91
CA LEU A 319 -7.21 -7.95 2.39
C LEU A 319 -8.66 -7.51 2.52
N LYS A 320 -8.90 -6.36 3.17
CA LYS A 320 -10.25 -5.85 3.42
C LYS A 320 -11.06 -5.61 2.15
N GLU A 321 -10.45 -5.04 1.12
CA GLU A 321 -11.17 -4.78 -0.13
C GLU A 321 -11.45 -6.08 -0.90
N ASN A 322 -10.48 -6.97 -0.98
CA ASN A 322 -10.64 -8.23 -1.71
C ASN A 322 -11.62 -9.18 -1.01
N ALA A 323 -11.55 -9.31 0.31
CA ALA A 323 -12.50 -10.15 1.04
C ALA A 323 -13.91 -9.56 1.07
N LYS A 324 -14.07 -8.22 1.17
CA LYS A 324 -15.37 -7.56 1.01
C LYS A 324 -15.99 -7.86 -0.36
N PHE A 325 -15.19 -7.84 -1.42
CA PHE A 325 -15.64 -8.23 -2.75
C PHE A 325 -16.10 -9.70 -2.78
N LEU A 326 -15.42 -10.60 -2.06
CA LEU A 326 -15.81 -11.99 -1.87
C LEU A 326 -16.99 -12.19 -0.89
N GLY A 327 -17.63 -11.11 -0.42
CA GLY A 327 -18.79 -11.15 0.45
C GLY A 327 -18.50 -11.20 1.95
N PHE A 328 -17.23 -11.13 2.37
CA PHE A 328 -16.87 -11.11 3.79
C PHE A 328 -17.27 -9.79 4.46
N LYS A 329 -17.76 -9.88 5.69
CA LYS A 329 -18.14 -8.74 6.52
C LYS A 329 -17.41 -8.85 7.85
N TRP A 330 -16.60 -7.85 8.15
CA TRP A 330 -16.01 -7.69 9.47
C TRP A 330 -17.10 -7.40 10.49
N SER A 331 -16.90 -7.91 11.70
CA SER A 331 -17.75 -7.70 12.87
C SER A 331 -17.88 -6.22 13.20
N ASP A 332 -16.78 -5.46 13.12
CA ASP A 332 -16.76 -4.00 13.24
C ASP A 332 -16.46 -3.34 11.88
N PRO A 333 -17.41 -2.58 11.28
CA PRO A 333 -17.20 -1.88 10.02
C PRO A 333 -16.10 -0.82 10.04
N SER A 334 -15.79 -0.26 11.22
CA SER A 334 -14.76 0.75 11.44
C SER A 334 -13.37 0.16 11.67
N ALA A 335 -13.26 -1.16 11.83
CA ALA A 335 -12.00 -1.83 12.09
C ALA A 335 -10.97 -1.53 10.99
N SER A 336 -9.74 -1.27 11.40
CA SER A 336 -8.57 -1.08 10.54
C SER A 336 -7.30 -1.32 11.36
N GLY A 337 -6.16 -1.55 10.72
CA GLY A 337 -4.89 -1.69 11.44
C GLY A 337 -4.46 -0.42 12.20
N LEU A 338 -4.95 0.77 11.81
CA LEU A 338 -4.75 1.98 12.62
C LEU A 338 -5.68 1.99 13.83
N GLN A 339 -6.93 1.56 13.63
CA GLN A 339 -7.91 1.48 14.71
C GLN A 339 -7.51 0.41 15.75
N SER A 340 -6.87 -0.69 15.35
CA SER A 340 -6.34 -1.69 16.30
C SER A 340 -5.24 -1.10 17.19
N ILE A 341 -4.39 -0.21 16.66
CA ILE A 341 -3.41 0.54 17.47
C ILE A 341 -4.12 1.44 18.50
N VAL A 342 -5.17 2.17 18.08
CA VAL A 342 -5.96 3.02 18.99
C VAL A 342 -6.61 2.19 20.09
N TRP A 343 -7.24 1.06 19.73
CA TRP A 343 -7.83 0.14 20.70
C TRP A 343 -6.78 -0.45 21.65
N ARG A 344 -5.58 -0.77 21.15
CA ARG A 344 -4.50 -1.24 22.03
C ARG A 344 -4.08 -0.18 23.04
N HIS A 345 -3.93 1.09 22.63
CA HIS A 345 -3.63 2.18 23.56
C HIS A 345 -4.74 2.36 24.60
N GLN A 346 -6.01 2.35 24.16
CA GLN A 346 -7.16 2.42 25.06
C GLN A 346 -7.14 1.29 26.09
N TRP A 347 -6.87 0.06 25.66
CA TRP A 347 -6.78 -1.10 26.55
C TRP A 347 -5.59 -1.01 27.52
N GLU A 348 -4.44 -0.50 27.09
CA GLU A 348 -3.27 -0.33 27.99
C GLU A 348 -3.56 0.68 29.12
N GLU A 349 -4.37 1.71 28.83
CA GLU A 349 -4.79 2.73 29.80
C GLU A 349 -5.94 2.28 30.70
N SER A 350 -6.98 1.66 30.13
CA SER A 350 -8.21 1.32 30.86
C SER A 350 -8.24 -0.09 31.43
N ARG A 351 -7.48 -1.03 30.84
CA ARG A 351 -7.56 -2.48 31.06
C ARG A 351 -8.98 -3.05 30.86
N ASP A 352 -9.78 -2.40 30.03
CA ASP A 352 -11.16 -2.80 29.77
C ASP A 352 -11.22 -4.07 28.90
N PRO A 353 -11.78 -5.19 29.41
CA PRO A 353 -11.85 -6.44 28.66
C PRO A 353 -12.66 -6.32 27.36
N THR A 354 -13.61 -5.39 27.27
CA THR A 354 -14.41 -5.20 26.06
C THR A 354 -13.57 -4.69 24.87
N VAL A 355 -12.50 -3.94 25.15
CA VAL A 355 -11.56 -3.47 24.12
C VAL A 355 -10.65 -4.60 23.66
N GLN A 356 -10.24 -5.47 24.58
CA GLN A 356 -9.48 -6.68 24.25
C GLN A 356 -10.30 -7.63 23.39
N GLU A 357 -11.57 -7.87 23.74
CA GLU A 357 -12.48 -8.69 22.93
C GLU A 357 -12.65 -8.13 21.51
N LYS A 358 -12.73 -6.81 21.35
CA LYS A 358 -12.76 -6.16 20.03
C LYS A 358 -11.50 -6.42 19.21
N LEU A 359 -10.32 -6.34 19.83
CA LEU A 359 -9.05 -6.65 19.17
C LEU A 359 -8.98 -8.12 18.74
N ILE A 360 -9.40 -9.03 19.62
CA ILE A 360 -9.46 -10.47 19.33
C ILE A 360 -10.45 -10.77 18.20
N ALA A 361 -11.64 -10.15 18.23
CA ALA A 361 -12.63 -10.31 17.17
C ALA A 361 -12.09 -9.78 15.83
N TYR A 362 -11.42 -8.63 15.83
CA TYR A 362 -10.84 -8.05 14.63
C TYR A 362 -9.78 -8.96 13.99
N ASN A 363 -8.84 -9.47 14.79
CA ASN A 363 -7.80 -10.37 14.31
C ASN A 363 -8.37 -11.76 13.89
N THR A 364 -9.43 -12.22 14.56
CA THR A 364 -10.18 -13.42 14.15
C THR A 364 -10.83 -13.24 12.77
N ASP A 365 -11.45 -12.08 12.54
CA ASP A 365 -12.02 -11.72 11.25
C ASP A 365 -10.95 -11.67 10.16
N ASP A 366 -9.77 -11.11 10.45
CA ASP A 366 -8.65 -11.07 9.50
C ASP A 366 -8.16 -12.49 9.16
N CYS A 367 -8.02 -13.40 10.13
CA CYS A 367 -7.70 -14.81 9.87
C CYS A 367 -8.72 -15.51 8.95
N GLU A 368 -10.02 -15.30 9.19
CA GLU A 368 -11.10 -15.84 8.36
C GLU A 368 -11.13 -15.21 6.96
N ALA A 369 -10.86 -13.91 6.85
CA ALA A 369 -10.76 -13.22 5.58
C ALA A 369 -9.59 -13.76 4.74
N ILE A 370 -8.43 -14.05 5.36
CA ILE A 370 -7.30 -14.69 4.68
C ILE A 370 -7.72 -16.07 4.19
N ARG A 371 -8.38 -16.87 5.03
CA ARG A 371 -8.92 -18.19 4.65
C ARG A 371 -9.84 -18.09 3.44
N LEU A 372 -10.78 -17.14 3.44
CA LEU A 372 -11.72 -16.93 2.34
C LEU A 372 -11.01 -16.57 1.03
N VAL A 373 -10.03 -15.65 1.08
CA VAL A 373 -9.25 -15.27 -0.10
C VAL A 373 -8.44 -16.46 -0.61
N ALA A 374 -7.76 -17.20 0.26
CA ALA A 374 -6.99 -18.38 -0.12
C ALA A 374 -7.88 -19.47 -0.74
N GLN A 375 -9.06 -19.71 -0.17
CA GLN A 375 -10.06 -20.62 -0.72
C GLN A 375 -10.56 -20.17 -2.09
N ALA A 376 -10.81 -18.87 -2.28
CA ALA A 376 -11.17 -18.32 -3.58
C ALA A 376 -10.06 -18.59 -4.60
N LEU A 377 -8.80 -18.32 -4.24
CA LEU A 377 -7.63 -18.59 -5.11
C LEU A 377 -7.50 -20.07 -5.48
N GLY A 378 -7.76 -21.00 -4.56
CA GLY A 378 -7.77 -22.44 -4.87
C GLY A 378 -8.78 -22.85 -5.92
N ARG A 379 -9.98 -22.25 -5.86
CA ARG A 379 -11.01 -22.45 -6.89
C ARG A 379 -10.55 -21.92 -8.25
N LEU A 380 -9.73 -20.87 -8.27
CA LEU A 380 -9.18 -20.31 -9.52
C LEU A 380 -8.10 -21.19 -10.16
N THR A 381 -7.42 -22.03 -9.39
CA THR A 381 -6.28 -22.85 -9.86
C THR A 381 -6.63 -24.31 -10.11
N GLU A 382 -7.88 -24.71 -9.92
CA GLU A 382 -8.30 -26.12 -9.87
C GLU A 382 -7.46 -26.95 -8.87
N SER A 383 -6.85 -26.29 -7.88
CA SER A 383 -6.07 -26.94 -6.82
C SER A 383 -7.02 -27.32 -5.69
N ASP A 384 -7.04 -28.58 -5.28
CA ASP A 384 -7.70 -28.99 -4.04
C ASP A 384 -6.89 -28.47 -2.85
N ILE A 385 -7.27 -27.33 -2.29
CA ILE A 385 -6.59 -26.74 -1.11
C ILE A 385 -7.02 -27.45 0.21
N GLY A 386 -7.73 -28.58 0.16
CA GLY A 386 -8.22 -29.26 1.37
C GLY A 386 -9.23 -28.43 2.18
N ILE A 387 -9.79 -27.36 1.59
CA ILE A 387 -10.79 -26.47 2.20
C ILE A 387 -12.16 -26.81 1.60
N ASP A 388 -13.16 -27.08 2.46
CA ASP A 388 -14.52 -27.42 2.03
C ASP A 388 -15.09 -26.39 1.04
N LYS A 389 -15.82 -26.85 0.02
CA LYS A 389 -16.50 -25.99 -0.94
C LYS A 389 -17.71 -25.30 -0.27
N SER A 390 -17.50 -24.16 0.36
CA SER A 390 -18.59 -23.32 0.88
C SER A 390 -19.33 -22.63 -0.29
N PRO A 391 -20.68 -22.56 -0.31
CA PRO A 391 -21.41 -21.85 -1.36
C PRO A 391 -21.26 -20.34 -1.15
N GLY A 392 -20.37 -19.72 -1.92
CA GLY A 392 -20.14 -18.27 -1.91
C GLY A 392 -20.10 -17.79 -3.35
N SER A 393 -20.77 -16.65 -3.61
CA SER A 393 -21.20 -16.14 -4.92
C SER A 393 -20.26 -16.49 -6.08
N GLU A 394 -20.83 -17.00 -7.17
CA GLU A 394 -20.15 -17.19 -8.45
C GLU A 394 -19.69 -15.83 -8.99
N SER A 395 -18.52 -15.37 -8.55
CA SER A 395 -17.82 -14.28 -9.22
C SER A 395 -17.34 -14.82 -10.56
N GLU A 396 -17.71 -14.15 -11.66
CA GLU A 396 -17.29 -14.56 -12.99
C GLU A 396 -15.77 -14.35 -13.15
N ILE A 397 -15.06 -15.42 -13.52
CA ILE A 397 -13.60 -15.47 -13.62
C ILE A 397 -13.20 -15.40 -15.09
N ILE A 398 -12.26 -14.51 -15.41
CA ILE A 398 -11.73 -14.34 -16.76
C ILE A 398 -10.23 -14.61 -16.77
N HIS A 399 -9.80 -15.64 -17.51
CA HIS A 399 -8.39 -15.82 -17.85
C HIS A 399 -8.01 -14.85 -18.97
N VAL A 400 -6.99 -14.01 -18.74
CA VAL A 400 -6.61 -12.97 -19.70
C VAL A 400 -6.12 -13.54 -21.03
N ASP A 401 -5.58 -14.75 -21.04
CA ASP A 401 -5.19 -15.43 -22.28
C ASP A 401 -6.41 -15.82 -23.15
N SER A 402 -7.60 -15.99 -22.56
CA SER A 402 -8.84 -16.24 -23.31
C SER A 402 -9.49 -14.97 -23.87
N LEU A 403 -9.09 -13.78 -23.39
CA LEU A 403 -9.51 -12.49 -23.94
C LEU A 403 -8.93 -12.20 -25.36
N GLY A 404 -8.09 -13.10 -25.90
CA GLY A 404 -7.53 -12.99 -27.24
C GLY A 404 -8.58 -12.76 -28.33
N ASN A 405 -8.32 -11.79 -29.22
CA ASN A 405 -9.15 -11.25 -30.32
C ASN A 405 -10.61 -10.84 -29.99
N ASN A 406 -11.11 -11.13 -28.79
CA ASN A 406 -12.51 -10.99 -28.39
C ASN A 406 -12.84 -9.76 -27.54
N LEU A 407 -11.85 -8.89 -27.26
CA LEU A 407 -12.16 -7.50 -26.91
C LEU A 407 -12.73 -6.81 -28.15
N ARG A 408 -14.00 -7.11 -28.46
CA ARG A 408 -14.79 -6.36 -29.43
C ARG A 408 -14.69 -4.92 -28.99
N SER A 409 -14.01 -4.13 -29.82
CA SER A 409 -14.11 -2.68 -29.73
C SER A 409 -15.60 -2.35 -29.64
N LEU A 410 -16.01 -1.73 -28.53
CA LEU A 410 -17.39 -1.22 -28.37
C LEU A 410 -17.71 -0.16 -29.43
N TRP A 411 -16.69 0.37 -30.10
CA TRP A 411 -16.87 1.11 -31.34
C TRP A 411 -17.20 0.10 -32.44
N PRO A 412 -18.42 0.17 -33.02
CA PRO A 412 -18.67 -0.55 -34.26
C PRO A 412 -17.57 -0.17 -35.27
N PRO A 413 -17.20 -1.09 -36.18
CA PRO A 413 -16.28 -0.74 -37.25
C PRO A 413 -16.76 0.56 -37.89
N PHE A 414 -15.88 1.57 -37.93
CA PHE A 414 -16.19 2.87 -38.52
C PHE A 414 -16.66 2.62 -39.96
N LYS A 415 -17.95 2.89 -40.19
CA LYS A 415 -18.57 2.89 -41.51
C LYS A 415 -18.83 4.33 -41.88
N SER A 416 -18.16 4.80 -42.91
CA SER A 416 -18.38 6.14 -43.44
C SER A 416 -19.39 6.07 -44.59
N PRO A 417 -20.32 7.03 -44.71
CA PRO A 417 -21.11 7.20 -45.93
C PRO A 417 -20.26 7.63 -47.14
N LEU A 418 -19.01 8.05 -46.91
CA LEU A 418 -18.02 8.39 -47.94
C LEU A 418 -16.97 7.27 -48.05
N PRO A 419 -16.86 6.57 -49.20
CA PRO A 419 -15.89 5.50 -49.42
C PRO A 419 -14.43 5.93 -49.18
N ASP A 420 -14.09 7.18 -49.54
CA ASP A 420 -12.74 7.72 -49.39
C ASP A 420 -12.29 7.76 -47.93
N LEU A 421 -13.22 8.01 -46.99
CA LEU A 421 -12.94 8.00 -45.56
C LEU A 421 -12.73 6.59 -45.00
N GLU A 422 -13.33 5.56 -45.60
CA GLU A 422 -13.00 4.17 -45.26
C GLU A 422 -11.59 3.82 -45.73
N GLN A 423 -11.18 4.30 -46.91
CA GLN A 423 -9.83 4.11 -47.44
C GLN A 423 -8.78 4.84 -46.58
N ILE A 424 -9.09 6.06 -46.13
CA ILE A 424 -8.27 6.80 -45.16
C ILE A 424 -8.19 6.06 -43.83
N ASN A 425 -9.31 5.58 -43.29
CA ASN A 425 -9.34 4.88 -42.01
C ASN A 425 -8.60 3.54 -42.03
N SER A 426 -8.72 2.79 -43.14
CA SER A 426 -7.96 1.54 -43.34
C SER A 426 -6.46 1.77 -43.55
N ALA A 427 -6.07 2.92 -44.11
CA ALA A 427 -4.67 3.37 -44.16
C ALA A 427 -4.18 4.02 -42.86
N ALA A 428 -5.08 4.38 -41.93
CA ALA A 428 -4.79 5.05 -40.67
C ALA A 428 -4.40 4.07 -39.56
N TYR A 429 -3.39 3.23 -39.81
CA TYR A 429 -2.73 2.51 -38.73
C TYR A 429 -1.77 3.47 -37.98
N TRP A 430 -2.23 3.99 -36.83
CA TRP A 430 -1.49 4.68 -35.76
C TRP A 430 -0.32 5.60 -36.19
N ASN A 431 -0.60 6.92 -36.27
CA ASN A 431 0.33 8.01 -36.55
C ASN A 431 1.61 8.07 -35.68
N TYR A 432 1.71 7.34 -34.57
CA TYR A 432 2.89 7.37 -33.70
C TYR A 432 4.15 6.72 -34.32
N GLN A 433 4.00 5.80 -35.28
CA GLN A 433 5.14 5.09 -35.89
C GLN A 433 5.74 5.78 -37.12
N ARG A 434 5.03 6.73 -37.76
CA ARG A 434 5.54 7.41 -38.97
C ARG A 434 6.65 8.42 -38.68
N ASP A 435 6.62 9.06 -37.52
CA ASP A 435 7.62 10.08 -37.15
C ASP A 435 8.95 9.51 -36.62
N ARG A 436 9.02 8.21 -36.30
CA ARG A 436 10.16 7.62 -35.55
C ARG A 436 10.76 6.33 -36.10
N VAL A 437 10.20 5.74 -37.16
CA VAL A 437 10.80 4.56 -37.81
C VAL A 437 11.72 5.03 -38.95
N PHE A 438 13.02 4.80 -38.76
CA PHE A 438 14.02 4.98 -39.81
C PHE A 438 14.25 3.65 -40.51
N VAL A 439 14.18 3.64 -41.84
CA VAL A 439 14.55 2.47 -42.64
C VAL A 439 16.02 2.63 -43.02
N ARG A 440 16.84 1.62 -42.70
CA ARG A 440 18.22 1.54 -43.19
C ARG A 440 18.24 0.69 -44.44
N SER A 441 18.43 1.32 -45.60
CA SER A 441 18.82 0.62 -46.82
C SER A 441 20.29 0.94 -47.10
N GLY A 442 21.18 0.02 -46.73
CA GLY A 442 22.57 -0.12 -47.20
C GLY A 442 23.56 1.04 -46.96
N TYR A 443 23.19 2.29 -47.22
CA TYR A 443 24.10 3.43 -47.28
C TYR A 443 23.58 4.71 -46.62
N TYR A 444 22.27 4.86 -46.31
CA TYR A 444 21.74 6.01 -45.54
C TYR A 444 20.51 5.65 -44.69
N GLN A 445 20.28 6.45 -43.63
CA GLN A 445 19.16 6.33 -42.69
C GLN A 445 18.12 7.42 -43.03
N MET A 446 16.97 7.03 -43.59
CA MET A 446 15.91 7.97 -44.00
C MET A 446 14.61 7.73 -43.23
N ARG A 447 13.81 8.79 -43.08
CA ARG A 447 12.46 8.69 -42.53
C ARG A 447 11.53 8.11 -43.58
N MET A 448 10.58 7.27 -43.15
CA MET A 448 9.69 6.54 -44.06
C MET A 448 8.83 7.47 -44.95
N LEU A 449 8.51 8.68 -44.48
CA LEU A 449 7.78 9.71 -45.23
C LEU A 449 8.48 10.18 -46.51
N ASP A 450 9.81 10.23 -46.51
CA ASP A 450 10.59 10.71 -47.67
C ASP A 450 10.58 9.71 -48.84
N ILE A 451 10.30 8.43 -48.56
CA ILE A 451 10.22 7.36 -49.56
C ILE A 451 8.89 7.42 -50.30
N PHE A 452 7.79 7.67 -49.59
CA PHE A 452 6.46 7.72 -50.19
C PHE A 452 6.23 8.96 -51.06
N PHE A 453 6.82 10.11 -50.72
CA PHE A 453 6.73 11.32 -51.56
C PHE A 453 7.50 11.21 -52.88
N ARG A 454 8.53 10.36 -52.97
CA ARG A 454 9.29 10.14 -54.21
C ARG A 454 8.64 9.17 -55.20
N GLN A 455 7.60 8.44 -54.78
CA GLN A 455 6.83 7.55 -55.67
C GLN A 455 5.52 8.18 -56.16
N ALA A 456 5.19 9.38 -55.69
CA ALA A 456 3.99 10.13 -56.05
C ALA A 456 4.27 11.37 -56.93
N LEU A 457 5.51 11.51 -57.42
CA LEU A 457 5.95 12.36 -58.53
C LEU A 457 6.59 11.43 -59.57
#